data_AF-A0A3D0ZDC9-F1
#
_entry.id   AF-A0A3D0ZDC9-F1
#
_cell.length_a   1.000
_cell.length_b   1.000
_cell.length_c   1.000
_cell.angle_alpha   90.00
_cell.angle_beta   90.00
_cell.angle_gamma   90.00
#
_symmetry.space_group_name_H-M   'P 1'
#
loop_
_entity.id
_entity.type
_entity.pdbx_description
1 polymer ?
#
loop_
_entity_poly.entity_id
_entity_poly.type
_entity_poly.pdbx_seq_one_letter_code
_entity_poly.pdbx_strand_id
1 'polypeptide(L)'
;PFVLAAVSEKREGNSGAEKNGVVMVFGSTGIFSADIIAAPAFANREYLVNAALWLAGNDTQQTVSIPPKTIAPPSINAGFEITLMTLLIFGIILPLAVISYGAVRLRRRRGR
;
A
#
# COMPACT_ATOMS: atom_id res chain seq x y z
N PRO A 1 6.13 -1.62 20.47
CA PRO A 1 6.67 -2.88 21.06
C PRO A 1 7.27 -3.71 19.92
N PHE A 2 8.56 -4.02 19.98
CA PHE A 2 9.23 -4.85 18.96
C PHE A 2 9.14 -6.32 19.37
N VAL A 3 8.86 -7.20 18.42
CA VAL A 3 8.84 -8.64 18.66
C VAL A 3 10.05 -9.25 17.98
N LEU A 4 10.96 -9.82 18.79
CA LEU A 4 12.06 -10.64 18.29
C LEU A 4 11.43 -11.89 17.65
N ALA A 5 11.60 -12.07 16.35
CA ALA A 5 10.97 -13.22 15.67
C ALA A 5 11.94 -14.35 15.36
N ALA A 6 13.23 -14.06 15.13
CA ALA A 6 14.22 -15.10 14.88
C ALA A 6 15.66 -14.64 15.16
N VAL A 7 16.45 -15.58 15.68
CA VAL A 7 17.90 -15.46 15.87
C VAL A 7 18.54 -16.67 15.21
N SER A 8 19.60 -16.46 14.44
CA SER A 8 20.44 -17.52 13.91
C SER A 8 21.85 -17.40 14.48
N GLU A 9 22.29 -18.46 15.16
CA GLU A 9 23.66 -18.58 15.67
C GLU A 9 24.39 -19.67 14.88
N LYS A 10 25.40 -19.29 14.10
CA LYS A 10 26.28 -20.24 13.43
C LYS A 10 27.35 -20.73 14.41
N ARG A 11 27.29 -22.00 14.82
CA ARG A 11 28.39 -22.67 15.55
C ARG A 11 29.38 -23.25 14.54
N GLU A 12 30.47 -22.55 14.28
CA GLU A 12 31.62 -23.16 13.63
C GLU A 12 32.47 -23.90 14.68
N GLY A 13 32.71 -25.19 14.41
CA GLY A 13 33.68 -25.98 15.16
C GLY A 13 35.09 -25.51 14.84
N ASN A 14 35.88 -25.23 15.89
CA ASN A 14 37.33 -25.07 15.88
C ASN A 14 37.95 -24.30 14.71
N SER A 15 37.73 -22.98 14.68
CA SER A 15 38.64 -22.02 14.08
C SER A 15 38.20 -20.65 14.57
N GLY A 16 39.13 -19.78 14.97
CA GLY A 16 38.87 -18.48 15.61
C GLY A 16 38.21 -17.42 14.71
N ALA A 17 37.22 -17.79 13.90
CA ALA A 17 36.38 -16.87 13.16
C ALA A 17 35.31 -16.28 14.08
N GLU A 18 35.15 -14.95 14.03
CA GLU A 18 34.11 -14.22 14.77
C GLU A 18 32.72 -14.83 14.50
N LYS A 19 32.02 -15.16 15.58
CA LYS A 19 30.63 -15.61 15.54
C LYS A 19 29.74 -14.41 15.20
N ASN A 20 29.51 -14.17 13.92
CA ASN A 20 28.48 -13.21 13.50
C ASN A 20 27.10 -13.87 13.64
N GLY A 21 26.49 -13.68 14.81
CA GLY A 21 25.08 -14.00 15.03
C GLY A 21 24.20 -12.99 14.29
N VAL A 22 23.22 -13.48 13.55
CA VAL A 22 22.31 -12.63 12.77
C VAL A 22 20.95 -12.60 13.45
N VAL A 23 20.47 -11.39 13.73
CA VAL A 23 19.21 -11.15 14.44
C VAL A 23 18.22 -10.46 13.51
N MET A 24 17.00 -11.00 13.44
CA MET A 24 15.90 -10.38 12.70
C MET A 24 14.79 -9.92 13.63
N VAL A 25 14.40 -8.66 13.48
CA VAL A 25 13.40 -8.00 14.30
C VAL A 25 12.24 -7.55 13.43
N PHE A 26 11.02 -7.91 13.84
CA PHE A 26 9.81 -7.43 13.18
C PHE A 26 9.08 -6.43 14.09
N GLY A 27 8.66 -5.31 13.49
CA GLY A 27 7.92 -4.25 14.19
C GLY A 27 6.45 -4.58 14.42
N SER A 28 5.93 -5.66 13.83
CA SER A 28 4.52 -6.06 13.93
C SER A 28 4.38 -7.58 13.90
N THR A 29 3.52 -8.12 14.76
CA THR A 29 3.11 -9.52 14.73
C THR A 29 2.14 -9.82 13.59
N GLY A 30 1.45 -8.80 13.07
CA GLY A 30 0.49 -8.94 11.98
C GLY A 30 1.11 -9.38 10.66
N ILE A 31 2.44 -9.25 10.49
CA ILE A 31 3.15 -9.72 9.30
C ILE A 31 3.06 -11.24 9.12
N PHE A 32 2.84 -11.98 10.21
CA PHE A 32 2.68 -13.43 10.20
C PHE A 32 1.22 -13.89 10.08
N SER A 33 0.27 -12.95 9.96
CA SER A 33 -1.14 -13.33 9.77
C SER A 33 -1.34 -14.00 8.41
N ALA A 34 -2.22 -15.00 8.37
CA ALA A 34 -2.51 -15.76 7.15
C ALA A 34 -2.96 -14.84 6.01
N ASP A 35 -3.75 -13.81 6.31
CA ASP A 35 -4.25 -12.84 5.34
C ASP A 35 -3.12 -12.00 4.72
N ILE A 36 -2.13 -11.59 5.53
CA ILE A 36 -1.00 -10.78 5.06
C ILE A 36 0.01 -11.64 4.29
N ILE A 37 0.24 -12.88 4.71
CA ILE A 37 1.11 -13.83 4.00
C ILE A 37 0.48 -14.24 2.65
N ALA A 38 -0.83 -14.50 2.63
CA ALA A 38 -1.55 -14.93 1.44
C ALA A 38 -1.86 -13.78 0.47
N ALA A 39 -1.76 -12.52 0.91
CA ALA A 39 -2.01 -11.35 0.08
C ALA A 39 -1.03 -11.31 -1.12
N PRO A 40 -1.50 -11.53 -2.36
CA PRO A 40 -0.64 -11.60 -3.54
C PRO A 40 -0.05 -10.24 -3.91
N ALA A 41 -0.63 -9.14 -3.40
CA ALA A 41 -0.26 -7.77 -3.75
C ALA A 41 1.12 -7.35 -3.22
N PHE A 42 1.56 -7.89 -2.08
CA PHE A 42 2.65 -7.30 -1.31
C PHE A 42 3.93 -8.14 -1.24
N ALA A 43 3.95 -9.32 -1.87
CA ALA A 43 5.11 -10.23 -1.88
C ALA A 43 5.66 -10.57 -0.47
N ASN A 44 4.79 -10.56 0.54
CA ASN A 44 5.18 -10.75 1.95
C ASN A 44 5.76 -12.15 2.19
N ARG A 45 5.20 -13.17 1.53
CA ARG A 45 5.69 -14.54 1.59
C ARG A 45 7.11 -14.64 1.04
N GLU A 46 7.34 -14.07 -0.13
CA GLU A 46 8.63 -14.06 -0.81
C GLU A 46 9.69 -13.32 0.02
N TYR A 47 9.30 -12.20 0.65
CA TYR A 47 10.14 -11.46 1.58
C TYR A 47 10.52 -12.29 2.82
N LEU A 48 9.55 -12.94 3.48
CA LEU A 48 9.79 -13.76 4.66
C LEU A 48 10.68 -14.97 4.36
N VAL A 49 10.55 -15.57 3.18
CA VAL A 49 11.41 -16.69 2.73
C VAL A 49 12.85 -16.22 2.51
N ASN A 50 13.06 -15.09 1.84
CA ASN A 50 14.40 -14.53 1.64
C ASN A 50 15.04 -14.13 2.98
N ALA A 51 14.26 -13.55 3.89
CA ALA A 51 14.66 -13.24 5.25
C ALA A 51 15.13 -14.49 6.03
N ALA A 52 14.38 -15.59 5.94
CA ALA A 52 14.75 -16.86 6.57
C ALA A 52 16.00 -17.49 5.94
N LEU A 53 16.15 -17.41 4.61
CA LEU A 53 17.33 -17.91 3.89
C LEU A 53 18.60 -17.13 4.26
N TRP A 54 18.48 -15.81 4.38
CA TRP A 54 19.56 -14.95 4.85
C TRP A 54 19.97 -15.30 6.29
N LEU A 55 19.02 -15.51 7.20
CA LEU A 55 19.30 -16.00 8.55
C LEU A 55 19.99 -17.36 8.55
N ALA A 56 19.66 -18.24 7.61
CA ALA A 56 20.30 -19.54 7.46
C ALA A 56 21.72 -19.47 6.85
N GLY A 57 22.23 -18.28 6.51
CA GLY A 57 23.55 -18.09 5.91
C GLY A 57 23.63 -18.48 4.43
N ASN A 58 22.49 -18.54 3.74
CA ASN A 58 22.39 -18.82 2.29
C ASN A 58 22.33 -17.53 1.47
N ASP A 59 23.29 -16.61 1.71
CA ASP A 59 23.32 -15.27 1.13
C ASP A 59 23.53 -15.25 -0.40
N THR A 60 23.97 -16.37 -0.98
CA THR A 60 24.29 -16.49 -2.41
C THR A 60 23.11 -16.90 -3.27
N GLN A 61 21.96 -17.24 -2.68
CA GLN A 61 20.75 -17.57 -3.41
C GLN A 61 19.65 -16.56 -3.05
N GLN A 62 19.56 -15.47 -3.82
CA GLN A 62 18.29 -14.75 -3.96
C GLN A 62 17.29 -15.67 -4.69
N THR A 63 16.82 -16.72 -4.02
CA THR A 63 16.00 -17.79 -4.63
C THR A 63 14.65 -17.26 -5.08
N VAL A 64 14.21 -16.13 -4.52
CA VAL A 64 12.91 -15.53 -4.83
C VAL A 64 13.07 -14.07 -5.25
N SER A 65 13.07 -13.84 -6.56
CA SER A 65 13.02 -12.50 -7.14
C SER A 65 11.64 -11.89 -6.88
N ILE A 66 11.61 -10.77 -6.16
CA ILE A 66 10.38 -9.98 -5.96
C ILE A 66 10.30 -8.98 -7.11
N PRO A 67 9.47 -9.22 -8.14
CA PRO A 67 9.37 -8.26 -9.23
C PRO A 67 8.80 -6.94 -8.69
N PRO A 68 9.33 -5.79 -9.13
CA PRO A 68 8.74 -4.50 -8.78
C PRO A 68 7.30 -4.47 -9.28
N LYS A 69 6.35 -4.41 -8.34
CA LYS A 69 4.94 -4.23 -8.66
C LYS A 69 4.64 -2.76 -8.66
N THR A 70 4.25 -2.24 -9.81
CA THR A 70 3.63 -0.92 -9.88
C THR A 70 2.33 -1.02 -9.11
N ILE A 71 2.27 -0.39 -7.94
CA ILE A 71 1.02 -0.12 -7.24
C ILE A 71 0.33 0.96 -8.05
N ALA A 72 -0.12 0.63 -9.26
CA ALA A 72 -1.06 1.48 -9.97
C ALA A 72 -2.31 1.44 -9.08
N PRO A 73 -2.70 2.55 -8.42
CA PRO A 73 -3.96 2.57 -7.71
C PRO A 73 -5.01 2.09 -8.72
N PRO A 74 -5.94 1.19 -8.32
CA PRO A 74 -6.99 0.77 -9.23
C PRO A 74 -7.60 2.05 -9.79
N SER A 75 -7.65 2.17 -11.11
CA SER A 75 -8.34 3.29 -11.72
C SER A 75 -9.73 3.30 -11.10
N ILE A 76 -10.05 4.38 -10.37
CA ILE A 76 -11.39 4.57 -9.86
C ILE A 76 -12.20 4.86 -11.12
N ASN A 77 -12.67 3.78 -11.74
CA ASN A 77 -13.59 3.85 -12.85
C ASN A 77 -14.89 4.32 -12.20
N ALA A 78 -15.10 5.63 -12.19
CA ALA A 78 -16.30 6.23 -11.66
C ALA A 78 -17.46 5.53 -12.37
N GLY A 79 -18.21 4.72 -11.62
CA GLY A 79 -19.34 3.98 -12.18
C GLY A 79 -20.23 4.93 -12.97
N PHE A 80 -20.92 4.40 -13.99
CA PHE A 80 -21.75 5.21 -14.89
C PHE A 80 -22.66 6.18 -14.12
N GLU A 81 -23.19 5.78 -12.97
CA GLU A 81 -24.00 6.62 -12.08
C GLU A 81 -23.25 7.85 -11.52
N ILE A 82 -21.99 7.70 -11.10
CA ILE A 82 -21.18 8.81 -10.60
C ILE A 82 -20.90 9.81 -11.73
N THR A 83 -20.62 9.31 -12.94
CA THR A 83 -20.42 10.14 -14.12
C THR A 83 -21.67 10.93 -14.47
N LEU A 84 -22.84 10.27 -14.42
CA LEU A 84 -24.13 10.89 -14.73
C LEU A 84 -24.54 11.92 -13.68
N MET A 85 -24.33 11.63 -12.38
CA MET A 85 -24.55 12.62 -11.30
C MET A 85 -23.62 13.83 -11.44
N THR A 86 -22.35 13.61 -11.78
CA THR A 86 -21.37 14.69 -11.97
C THR A 86 -21.80 15.59 -13.13
N LEU A 87 -22.22 15.00 -14.25
CA LEU A 87 -22.71 15.76 -15.41
C LEU A 87 -24.00 16.52 -15.10
N LEU A 88 -24.94 15.93 -14.36
CA LEU A 88 -26.18 16.60 -13.96
C LEU A 88 -25.89 17.81 -13.05
N ILE A 89 -25.04 17.63 -12.04
CA ILE A 89 -24.75 18.68 -11.05
C ILE A 89 -23.96 19.82 -11.69
N PHE A 90 -22.84 19.50 -12.33
CA PHE A 90 -21.93 20.52 -12.86
C PHE A 90 -22.33 21.02 -14.24
N GLY A 91 -22.96 20.18 -15.06
CA GLY A 91 -23.39 20.56 -16.41
C GLY A 91 -24.74 21.27 -16.46
N ILE A 92 -25.66 20.99 -15.54
CA ILE A 92 -27.03 21.50 -15.61
C ILE A 92 -27.38 22.33 -14.38
N ILE A 93 -27.32 21.74 -13.17
CA ILE A 93 -27.85 22.37 -11.96
C ILE A 93 -27.06 23.63 -11.60
N LEU A 94 -25.73 23.55 -11.61
CA LEU A 94 -24.87 24.66 -11.21
C LEU A 94 -24.98 25.86 -12.17
N PRO A 95 -24.94 25.71 -13.51
CA PRO A 95 -25.19 26.81 -14.43
C PRO A 95 -26.56 27.46 -14.25
N LEU A 96 -27.62 26.66 -14.07
CA LEU A 96 -28.98 27.18 -13.83
C LEU A 96 -29.09 27.95 -12.51
N ALA A 97 -28.41 27.49 -11.46
CA ALA A 97 -28.35 28.18 -10.17
C ALA A 97 -27.67 29.55 -10.31
N VAL A 98 -26.57 29.64 -11.06
CA VAL A 98 -25.86 30.91 -11.31
C VAL A 98 -26.73 31.88 -12.12
N ILE A 99 -27.38 31.40 -13.19
CA ILE A 99 -28.24 32.23 -14.03
C ILE A 99 -29.45 32.74 -13.24
N SER A 100 -30.13 31.87 -12.50
CA SER A 100 -31.30 32.24 -11.69
C SER A 100 -30.92 33.25 -10.59
N TYR A 101 -29.80 33.04 -9.89
CA TYR A 101 -29.28 34.01 -8.93
C TYR A 101 -28.98 35.37 -9.56
N GLY A 102 -28.30 35.38 -10.71
CA GLY A 102 -28.01 36.59 -11.47
C GLY A 102 -29.28 37.34 -11.91
N ALA A 103 -30.28 36.62 -12.42
CA ALA A 103 -31.57 37.17 -12.86
C ALA A 103 -32.36 37.78 -11.68
N VAL A 104 -32.40 37.09 -10.54
CA VAL A 104 -33.05 37.60 -9.31
C VAL A 104 -32.36 38.87 -8.83
N ARG A 105 -31.03 38.90 -8.81
CA ARG A 105 -30.25 40.08 -8.40
C ARG A 105 -30.48 41.26 -9.34
N LEU A 106 -30.53 41.03 -10.65
CA LEU A 106 -30.78 42.08 -11.65
C LEU A 106 -32.19 42.67 -11.49
N ARG A 107 -33.22 41.82 -11.30
CA ARG A 107 -34.59 42.28 -11.08
C ARG A 107 -34.73 43.09 -9.79
N ARG A 108 -34.11 42.66 -8.69
CA ARG A 108 -34.10 43.42 -7.42
C ARG A 108 -33.40 44.78 -7.53
N ARG A 109 -32.43 44.93 -8.44
CA ARG A 109 -31.74 46.21 -8.68
C ARG A 109 -32.50 47.17 -9.57
N ARG A 110 -33.41 46.70 -10.43
CA ARG A 110 -34.21 47.54 -11.33
C ARG A 110 -35.56 47.95 -10.72
N GLY A 111 -36.00 47.29 -9.65
CA GLY A 111 -37.22 47.64 -8.91
C GLY A 111 -36.99 48.57 -7.70
N ARG A 112 -35.78 49.10 -7.54
CA ARG A 112 -35.44 50.24 -6.67
C ARG A 112 -34.95 51.36 -7.57
#